data_AF-A0A1I2ETT4-F1
#
_entry.id   AF-A0A1I2ETT4-F1
#
_cell.length_a   1.000
_cell.length_b   1.000
_cell.length_c   1.000
_cell.angle_alpha   90.00
_cell.angle_beta   90.00
_cell.angle_gamma   90.00
#
_symmetry.space_group_name_H-M   'P 1'
#
loop_
_entity.id
_entity.type
_entity.pdbx_description
1 polymer ?
#
loop_
_entity_poly.entity_id
_entity_poly.type
_entity_poly.pdbx_seq_one_letter_code
_entity_poly.pdbx_strand_id
1 'polypeptide(L)'
;MIKCHIVQDLLPSYIDGLLSAETEHDIQQHLQECEACRVLHAKLSTSIDNVNLHVNKKEIDFLKKVRKITTKKVVTGLVVLLLIFALLTYFFAIGSPVSKADLIYTTNVEGDMWQINMELTNGKALLVKTEPIYGEKDSNGVKPVIGVLVKPRELLPSLILESDNTSFMFGSTIDSFNKSGYKVILRLGDSDIVFTSDNYDK
;
A
#
# COMPACT_ATOMS: atom_id res chain seq x y z
N MET A 1 -52.38 40.62 -37.71
CA MET A 1 -51.26 39.76 -38.15
C MET A 1 -49.97 40.56 -38.06
N ILE A 2 -49.01 40.13 -37.21
CA ILE A 2 -47.70 40.79 -37.07
C ILE A 2 -46.91 40.69 -38.38
N LYS A 3 -46.09 41.72 -38.66
CA LYS A 3 -45.25 41.77 -39.86
C LYS A 3 -44.04 40.82 -39.71
N CYS A 4 -43.66 40.13 -40.77
CA CYS A 4 -42.59 39.13 -40.73
C CYS A 4 -41.26 39.65 -40.15
N HIS A 5 -40.85 40.88 -40.45
CA HIS A 5 -39.59 41.44 -39.91
C HIS A 5 -39.60 41.53 -38.38
N ILE A 6 -40.76 41.85 -37.78
CA ILE A 6 -40.92 41.92 -36.32
C ILE A 6 -40.75 40.51 -35.73
N VAL A 7 -41.34 39.50 -36.36
CA VAL A 7 -41.19 38.10 -35.91
C VAL A 7 -39.75 37.63 -36.05
N GLN A 8 -39.06 37.98 -37.13
CA GLN A 8 -37.67 37.60 -37.36
C GLN A 8 -36.71 38.23 -36.35
N ASP A 9 -36.92 39.50 -35.99
CA ASP A 9 -36.12 40.20 -34.98
C ASP A 9 -36.33 39.64 -33.57
N LEU A 10 -37.56 39.19 -33.27
CA LEU A 10 -37.93 38.61 -31.98
C LEU A 10 -37.70 37.10 -31.89
N LEU A 11 -37.38 36.44 -33.00
CA LEU A 11 -37.22 34.98 -33.08
C LEU A 11 -36.11 34.43 -32.17
N PRO A 12 -34.94 35.08 -32.04
CA PRO A 12 -33.91 34.64 -31.08
C PRO A 12 -34.44 34.68 -29.64
N SER A 13 -35.07 35.78 -29.24
CA SER A 13 -35.65 35.95 -27.90
C SER A 13 -36.82 35.00 -27.62
N TYR A 14 -37.57 34.63 -28.66
CA TYR A 14 -38.63 33.62 -28.60
C TYR A 14 -38.04 32.21 -28.33
N ILE A 15 -36.96 31.84 -29.01
CA ILE A 15 -36.27 30.55 -28.80
C ILE A 15 -35.66 30.48 -27.39
N ASP A 16 -35.16 31.61 -26.87
CA ASP A 16 -34.60 31.71 -25.52
C ASP A 16 -35.69 31.81 -24.42
N GLY A 17 -36.97 31.90 -24.77
CA GLY A 17 -38.09 31.97 -23.83
C GLY A 17 -38.16 33.28 -23.02
N LEU A 18 -37.69 34.39 -23.59
CA LEU A 18 -37.55 35.69 -22.89
C LEU A 18 -38.68 36.69 -23.21
N LEU A 19 -39.72 36.25 -23.92
CA LEU A 19 -40.85 37.09 -24.33
C LEU A 19 -42.02 37.01 -23.36
N SER A 20 -42.91 38.01 -23.37
CA SER A 20 -44.17 37.96 -22.63
C SER A 20 -45.14 36.99 -23.30
N ALA A 21 -46.04 36.39 -22.51
CA ALA A 21 -47.02 35.41 -23.02
C ALA A 21 -47.91 35.95 -24.16
N GLU A 22 -48.23 37.25 -24.13
CA GLU A 22 -48.98 37.92 -25.21
C GLU A 22 -48.19 37.97 -26.52
N THR A 23 -46.90 38.29 -26.44
CA THR A 23 -46.00 38.38 -27.62
C THR A 23 -45.68 36.98 -28.17
N GLU A 24 -45.55 36.00 -27.28
CA GLU A 24 -45.33 34.59 -27.62
C GLU A 24 -46.51 34.01 -28.41
N HIS A 25 -47.74 34.32 -28.00
CA HIS A 25 -48.96 33.91 -28.70
C HIS A 25 -49.05 34.49 -30.12
N ASP A 26 -48.75 35.79 -30.28
CA ASP A 26 -48.78 36.46 -31.57
C ASP A 26 -47.72 35.90 -32.55
N ILE A 27 -46.54 35.55 -32.04
CA ILE A 27 -45.48 34.90 -32.83
C ILE A 27 -45.87 33.47 -33.20
N GLN A 28 -46.45 32.70 -32.27
CA GLN A 28 -46.91 31.34 -32.52
C GLN A 28 -47.97 31.29 -33.63
N GLN A 29 -48.94 32.21 -33.59
CA GLN A 29 -49.95 32.32 -34.64
C GLN A 29 -49.31 32.66 -36.00
N HIS A 30 -48.34 33.56 -36.03
CA HIS A 30 -47.64 33.92 -37.27
C HIS A 30 -46.81 32.76 -37.84
N LEU A 31 -46.18 31.92 -37.01
CA LEU A 31 -45.42 30.74 -37.45
C LEU A 31 -46.31 29.64 -38.05
N GLN A 32 -47.59 29.58 -37.67
CA GLN A 32 -48.56 28.69 -38.31
C GLN A 32 -48.93 29.14 -39.72
N GLU A 33 -49.02 30.46 -39.92
CA GLU A 33 -49.48 31.07 -41.18
C GLU A 33 -48.33 31.42 -42.15
N CYS A 34 -47.08 31.54 -41.69
CA CYS A 34 -45.94 31.97 -42.49
C CYS A 34 -44.81 30.91 -42.56
N GLU A 35 -44.66 30.28 -43.73
CA GLU A 35 -43.61 29.28 -43.98
C GLU A 35 -42.20 29.84 -43.87
N ALA A 36 -41.96 31.07 -44.33
CA ALA A 36 -40.64 31.70 -44.29
C ALA A 36 -40.12 31.87 -42.85
N CYS A 37 -40.99 32.29 -41.93
CA CYS A 37 -40.64 32.44 -40.51
C CYS A 37 -40.45 31.09 -39.81
N ARG A 38 -41.23 30.06 -40.20
CA ARG A 38 -41.08 28.69 -39.68
C ARG A 38 -39.74 28.06 -40.05
N VAL A 39 -39.30 28.21 -41.30
CA VAL A 39 -37.98 27.73 -41.75
C VAL A 39 -36.85 28.45 -41.00
N LEU A 40 -36.98 29.75 -40.78
CA LEU A 40 -35.98 30.52 -40.03
C LEU A 40 -35.89 30.06 -38.56
N HIS A 41 -37.03 29.81 -37.92
CA HIS A 41 -37.10 29.29 -36.55
C HIS A 41 -36.36 27.94 -36.45
N ALA A 42 -36.69 26.98 -37.32
CA ALA A 42 -36.04 25.67 -37.34
C ALA A 42 -34.52 25.76 -37.53
N LYS A 43 -34.05 26.66 -38.38
CA LYS A 43 -32.61 26.88 -38.63
C LYS A 43 -31.88 27.41 -37.39
N LEU A 44 -32.51 28.33 -36.66
CA LEU A 44 -31.94 28.94 -35.45
C LEU A 44 -31.97 27.96 -34.27
N SER A 45 -33.08 27.26 -34.03
CA SER A 45 -33.20 26.26 -32.96
C SER A 45 -32.17 25.13 -33.11
N THR A 46 -31.95 24.66 -34.34
CA THR A 46 -30.97 23.59 -34.61
C THR A 46 -29.55 24.02 -34.25
N SER A 47 -29.17 25.29 -34.46
CA SER A 47 -27.83 25.79 -34.13
C SER A 47 -27.54 25.77 -32.63
N ILE A 48 -28.55 25.96 -31.78
CA ILE A 48 -28.39 26.09 -30.33
C ILE A 48 -28.24 24.70 -29.68
N ASP A 49 -29.03 23.71 -30.11
CA ASP A 49 -28.96 22.34 -29.59
C ASP A 49 -27.59 21.69 -29.87
N ASN A 50 -27.06 21.91 -31.07
CA ASN A 50 -25.78 21.36 -31.49
C ASN A 50 -24.60 21.91 -30.70
N VAL A 51 -24.63 23.22 -30.39
CA VAL A 51 -23.56 23.90 -29.64
C VAL A 51 -23.59 23.48 -28.18
N ASN A 52 -24.76 23.44 -27.54
CA ASN A 52 -24.89 23.04 -26.14
C ASN A 52 -24.50 21.57 -25.90
N LEU A 53 -24.91 20.65 -26.78
CA LEU A 53 -24.55 19.22 -26.67
C LEU A 53 -23.05 18.99 -26.85
N HIS A 54 -22.41 19.69 -27.79
CA HIS A 54 -20.98 19.54 -28.05
C HIS A 54 -20.13 20.15 -26.93
N VAL A 55 -20.51 21.31 -26.38
CA VAL A 55 -19.81 21.96 -25.27
C VAL A 55 -19.91 21.12 -23.99
N ASN A 56 -21.10 20.65 -23.61
CA ASN A 56 -21.28 19.82 -22.41
C ASN A 56 -20.49 18.51 -22.50
N LYS A 57 -20.54 17.83 -23.65
CA LYS A 57 -19.83 16.55 -23.83
C LYS A 57 -18.31 16.73 -23.78
N LYS A 58 -17.79 17.79 -24.38
CA LYS A 58 -16.34 18.08 -24.39
C LYS A 58 -15.86 18.49 -23.00
N GLU A 59 -16.59 19.34 -22.28
CA GLU A 59 -16.25 19.76 -20.92
C GLU A 59 -16.25 18.59 -19.93
N ILE A 60 -17.28 17.73 -19.98
CA ILE A 60 -17.35 16.52 -19.14
C ILE A 60 -16.19 15.56 -19.44
N ASP A 61 -15.80 15.40 -20.71
CA ASP A 61 -14.72 14.49 -21.10
C ASP A 61 -13.33 15.06 -20.73
N PHE A 62 -13.14 16.38 -20.83
CA PHE A 62 -11.94 17.06 -20.34
C PHE A 62 -11.79 16.92 -18.81
N LEU A 63 -12.86 17.15 -18.04
CA LEU A 63 -12.83 17.00 -16.59
C LEU A 63 -12.56 15.54 -16.16
N LYS A 64 -13.14 14.56 -16.86
CA LYS A 64 -12.85 13.13 -16.64
C LYS A 64 -11.40 12.79 -16.99
N LYS A 65 -10.86 13.33 -18.09
CA LYS A 65 -9.49 13.08 -18.54
C LYS A 65 -8.46 13.66 -17.56
N VAL A 66 -8.66 14.89 -17.09
CA VAL A 66 -7.78 15.53 -16.09
C VAL A 66 -7.84 14.78 -14.76
N ARG A 67 -9.04 14.43 -14.26
CA ARG A 67 -9.18 13.60 -13.04
C ARG A 67 -8.47 12.25 -13.17
N LYS A 68 -8.57 11.57 -14.32
CA LYS A 68 -7.92 10.26 -14.56
C LYS A 68 -6.39 10.35 -14.65
N ILE A 69 -5.84 11.45 -15.16
CA ILE A 69 -4.38 11.65 -15.24
C ILE A 69 -3.81 12.02 -13.87
N THR A 70 -4.47 12.93 -13.14
CA THR A 70 -4.04 13.35 -11.79
C THR A 70 -4.16 12.20 -10.79
N THR A 71 -5.26 11.45 -10.81
CA THR A 71 -5.41 10.24 -9.96
C THR A 71 -4.37 9.18 -10.28
N LYS A 72 -4.06 8.93 -11.57
CA LYS A 72 -2.97 8.01 -11.93
C LYS A 72 -1.62 8.47 -11.37
N LYS A 73 -1.27 9.75 -11.47
CA LYS A 73 -0.01 10.27 -10.92
C LYS A 73 0.06 10.16 -9.38
N VAL A 74 -1.04 10.47 -8.69
CA VAL A 74 -1.12 10.34 -7.21
C VAL A 74 -1.03 8.87 -6.80
N VAL A 75 -1.72 7.96 -7.49
CA VAL A 75 -1.65 6.52 -7.23
C VAL A 75 -0.25 5.99 -7.49
N THR A 76 0.40 6.38 -8.59
CA THR A 76 1.80 6.00 -8.86
C THR A 76 2.73 6.53 -7.76
N GLY A 77 2.56 7.77 -7.32
CA GLY A 77 3.35 8.33 -6.22
C GLY A 77 3.15 7.58 -4.90
N LEU A 78 1.90 7.23 -4.56
CA LEU A 78 1.57 6.44 -3.38
C LEU A 78 2.21 5.04 -3.45
N VAL A 79 2.12 4.37 -4.59
CA VAL A 79 2.72 3.04 -4.80
C VAL A 79 4.24 3.11 -4.63
N VAL A 80 4.91 4.10 -5.22
CA VAL A 80 6.35 4.28 -5.06
C VAL A 80 6.73 4.54 -3.60
N LEU A 81 5.96 5.40 -2.90
CA LEU A 81 6.19 5.68 -1.48
C LEU A 81 6.03 4.42 -0.62
N LEU A 82 4.99 3.61 -0.87
CA LEU A 82 4.77 2.35 -0.18
C LEU A 82 5.90 1.34 -0.46
N LEU A 83 6.41 1.28 -1.70
CA LEU A 83 7.55 0.43 -2.04
C LEU A 83 8.83 0.85 -1.31
N ILE A 84 9.12 2.15 -1.27
CA ILE A 84 10.28 2.68 -0.52
C ILE A 84 10.14 2.35 0.96
N PHE A 85 8.95 2.55 1.53
CA PHE A 85 8.68 2.23 2.94
C PHE A 85 8.82 0.73 3.22
N ALA A 86 8.33 -0.13 2.32
CA ALA A 86 8.50 -1.57 2.41
C ALA A 86 9.98 -2.00 2.37
N LEU A 87 10.79 -1.36 1.51
CA LEU A 87 12.22 -1.62 1.44
C LEU A 87 12.93 -1.17 2.73
N LEU A 88 12.65 0.03 3.22
CA LEU A 88 13.24 0.54 4.46
C LEU A 88 12.88 -0.35 5.65
N THR A 89 11.61 -0.74 5.79
CA THR A 89 11.18 -1.66 6.86
C THR A 89 11.84 -3.02 6.75
N TYR A 90 12.03 -3.55 5.54
CA TYR A 90 12.74 -4.80 5.33
C TYR A 90 14.21 -4.72 5.81
N PHE A 91 14.95 -3.69 5.39
CA PHE A 91 16.37 -3.54 5.72
C PHE A 91 16.64 -3.18 7.18
N PHE A 92 15.75 -2.41 7.82
CA PHE A 92 15.97 -1.88 9.17
C PHE A 92 15.22 -2.62 10.28
N ALA A 93 14.13 -3.34 9.99
CA ALA A 93 13.33 -4.02 11.02
C ALA A 93 13.29 -5.55 10.89
N ILE A 94 13.39 -6.09 9.68
CA ILE A 94 13.30 -7.53 9.45
C ILE A 94 14.68 -8.16 9.30
N GLY A 95 15.50 -7.64 8.38
CA GLY A 95 16.86 -8.11 8.11
C GLY A 95 16.94 -9.42 7.33
N SER A 96 18.12 -9.69 6.79
CA SER A 96 18.47 -10.96 6.15
C SER A 96 18.92 -11.99 7.19
N PRO A 97 18.72 -13.30 6.94
CA PRO A 97 19.37 -14.33 7.74
C PRO A 97 20.89 -14.17 7.75
N VAL A 98 21.53 -14.38 8.90
CA VAL A 98 22.99 -14.31 9.04
C VAL A 98 23.63 -15.54 8.39
N SER A 99 24.72 -15.33 7.65
CA SER A 99 25.56 -16.41 7.10
C SER A 99 26.55 -16.91 8.16
N LYS A 100 26.88 -18.20 8.16
CA LYS A 100 27.87 -18.77 9.10
C LYS A 100 29.24 -18.10 9.00
N ALA A 101 29.65 -17.65 7.82
CA ALA A 101 30.94 -16.99 7.61
C ALA A 101 31.06 -15.64 8.33
N ASP A 102 29.93 -14.96 8.56
CA ASP A 102 29.89 -13.62 9.14
C ASP A 102 29.58 -13.62 10.65
N LEU A 103 29.44 -14.82 11.24
CA LEU A 103 29.05 -15.01 12.63
C LEU A 103 30.16 -15.67 13.44
N ILE A 104 30.60 -14.98 14.49
CA ILE A 104 31.37 -15.59 15.57
C ILE A 104 30.41 -15.87 16.72
N TYR A 105 30.49 -17.06 17.31
CA TYR A 105 29.75 -17.36 18.52
C TYR A 105 30.63 -18.06 19.56
N THR A 106 30.39 -17.75 20.83
CA THR A 106 31.03 -18.41 21.98
C THR A 106 29.96 -18.89 22.94
N THR A 107 30.13 -20.11 23.45
CA THR A 107 29.27 -20.71 24.46
C THR A 107 29.99 -20.72 25.79
N ASN A 108 29.31 -20.28 26.84
CA ASN A 108 29.81 -20.32 28.21
C ASN A 108 28.73 -20.86 29.12
N VAL A 109 29.15 -21.49 30.20
CA VAL A 109 28.27 -21.90 31.29
C VAL A 109 28.65 -21.10 32.53
N GLU A 110 27.71 -20.30 33.02
CA GLU A 110 27.88 -19.46 34.20
C GLU A 110 26.84 -19.86 35.25
N GLY A 111 27.27 -20.61 36.27
CA GLY A 111 26.37 -21.24 37.24
C GLY A 111 25.45 -22.26 36.57
N ASP A 112 24.13 -22.11 36.74
CA ASP A 112 23.12 -22.97 36.12
C ASP A 112 22.58 -22.43 34.78
N MET A 113 23.26 -21.45 34.19
CA MET A 113 22.87 -20.81 32.93
C MET A 113 23.86 -21.16 31.82
N TRP A 114 23.35 -21.79 30.76
CA TRP A 114 24.05 -21.86 29.49
C TRP A 114 23.80 -20.58 28.69
N GLN A 115 24.86 -19.97 28.17
CA GLN A 115 24.81 -18.75 27.39
C GLN A 115 25.55 -18.91 26.08
N ILE A 116 24.99 -18.36 25.01
CA ILE A 116 25.62 -18.20 23.71
C ILE A 116 25.71 -16.70 23.39
N ASN A 117 26.93 -16.22 23.23
CA ASN A 117 27.23 -14.90 22.71
C ASN A 117 27.44 -15.01 21.21
N MET A 118 26.78 -14.15 20.46
CA MET A 118 26.87 -14.07 19.00
C MET A 118 27.39 -12.69 18.63
N GLU A 119 28.30 -12.60 17.69
CA GLU A 119 28.86 -11.34 17.19
C GLU A 119 29.03 -11.39 15.67
N LEU A 120 28.64 -10.32 14.99
CA LEU A 120 28.81 -10.17 13.55
C LEU A 120 30.15 -9.52 13.20
N THR A 121 30.87 -10.13 12.26
CA THR A 121 32.18 -9.62 11.79
C THR A 121 32.05 -8.64 10.63
N ASN A 122 30.87 -8.54 10.02
CA ASN A 122 30.62 -7.75 8.81
C ASN A 122 30.18 -6.30 9.09
N GLY A 123 30.19 -5.86 10.36
CA GLY A 123 29.83 -4.50 10.77
C GLY A 123 28.34 -4.17 10.64
N LYS A 124 27.48 -5.16 10.41
CA LYS A 124 26.02 -5.01 10.42
C LYS A 124 25.46 -5.16 11.84
N ALA A 125 24.25 -4.65 12.02
CA ALA A 125 23.50 -4.80 13.27
C ALA A 125 22.93 -6.22 13.38
N LEU A 126 22.97 -6.81 14.59
CA LEU A 126 22.45 -8.13 14.89
C LEU A 126 21.09 -8.06 15.58
N LEU A 127 20.08 -8.68 14.97
CA LEU A 127 18.76 -8.91 15.56
C LEU A 127 18.53 -10.40 15.73
N VAL A 128 18.19 -10.85 16.93
CA VAL A 128 17.89 -12.26 17.18
C VAL A 128 16.39 -12.44 17.39
N LYS A 129 15.78 -13.34 16.61
CA LYS A 129 14.40 -13.79 16.81
C LYS A 129 14.41 -15.19 17.43
N THR A 130 13.62 -15.39 18.48
CA THR A 130 13.47 -16.69 19.14
C THR A 130 12.06 -17.23 18.95
N GLU A 131 11.96 -18.52 18.63
CA GLU A 131 10.69 -19.23 18.46
C GLU A 131 10.70 -20.53 19.28
N PRO A 132 9.65 -20.85 20.06
CA PRO A 132 9.59 -22.11 20.79
C PRO A 132 9.40 -23.30 19.83
N ILE A 133 10.08 -24.40 20.12
CA ILE A 133 9.90 -25.69 19.44
C ILE A 133 8.94 -26.53 20.28
N TYR A 134 7.84 -26.97 19.66
CA TYR A 134 6.81 -27.75 20.33
C TYR A 134 6.95 -29.24 20.02
N GLY A 135 6.84 -30.08 21.03
CA GLY A 135 6.82 -31.54 20.91
C GLY A 135 5.44 -32.09 20.57
N GLU A 136 5.34 -33.42 20.65
CA GLU A 136 4.06 -34.13 20.52
C GLU A 136 3.12 -33.78 21.67
N LYS A 137 1.81 -33.92 21.45
CA LYS A 137 0.83 -33.69 22.51
C LYS A 137 1.01 -34.70 23.61
N ASP A 138 1.04 -34.23 24.85
CA ASP A 138 1.00 -35.08 26.02
C ASP A 138 -0.40 -35.70 26.23
N SER A 139 -0.53 -36.52 27.28
CA SER A 139 -1.80 -37.16 27.65
C SER A 139 -2.94 -36.17 27.94
N ASN A 140 -2.62 -34.91 28.21
CA ASN A 140 -3.58 -33.84 28.48
C ASN A 140 -3.88 -33.01 27.23
N GLY A 141 -3.31 -33.36 26.07
CA GLY A 141 -3.48 -32.66 24.80
C GLY A 141 -2.62 -31.39 24.66
N VAL A 142 -1.72 -31.12 25.60
CA VAL A 142 -0.83 -29.96 25.62
C VAL A 142 0.45 -30.30 24.85
N LYS A 143 0.93 -29.36 24.02
CA LYS A 143 2.24 -29.51 23.35
C LYS A 143 3.33 -28.92 24.23
N PRO A 144 4.22 -29.71 24.83
CA PRO A 144 5.31 -29.19 25.65
C PRO A 144 6.33 -28.48 24.76
N VAL A 145 7.00 -27.47 25.32
CA VAL A 145 8.14 -26.82 24.67
C VAL A 145 9.36 -27.73 24.86
N ILE A 146 9.89 -28.22 23.74
CA ILE A 146 11.04 -29.13 23.67
C ILE A 146 12.29 -28.44 23.12
N GLY A 147 12.30 -27.11 23.09
CA GLY A 147 13.45 -26.37 22.58
C GLY A 147 13.15 -24.95 22.17
N VAL A 148 14.19 -24.26 21.72
CA VAL A 148 14.11 -22.88 21.20
C VAL A 148 14.87 -22.80 19.89
N LEU A 149 14.23 -22.24 18.87
CA LEU A 149 14.82 -21.90 17.59
C LEU A 149 15.27 -20.44 17.62
N VAL A 150 16.58 -20.22 17.57
CA VAL A 150 17.25 -18.92 17.57
C VAL A 150 17.61 -18.57 16.13
N LYS A 151 17.09 -17.45 15.62
CA LYS A 151 17.27 -16.98 14.24
C LYS A 151 17.98 -15.62 14.24
N PRO A 152 19.31 -15.57 14.13
CA PRO A 152 20.04 -14.33 13.97
C PRO A 152 19.78 -13.73 12.59
N ARG A 153 19.55 -12.42 12.57
CA ARG A 153 19.31 -11.62 11.37
C ARG A 153 20.22 -10.41 11.37
N GLU A 154 20.79 -10.14 10.22
CA GLU A 154 21.61 -8.98 9.97
C GLU A 154 20.76 -7.84 9.39
N LEU A 155 20.96 -6.64 9.93
CA LEU A 155 20.27 -5.41 9.56
C LEU A 155 21.29 -4.38 9.08
N LEU A 156 20.86 -3.45 8.23
CA LEU A 156 21.69 -2.28 7.95
C LEU A 156 21.84 -1.45 9.23
N PRO A 157 23.07 -1.00 9.57
CA PRO A 157 23.26 -0.10 10.69
C PRO A 157 22.45 1.17 10.43
N SER A 158 21.69 1.58 11.43
CA SER A 158 20.85 2.78 11.35
C SER A 158 21.24 3.73 12.46
N LEU A 159 21.12 5.04 12.26
CA LEU A 159 21.32 6.01 13.35
C LEU A 159 20.30 5.87 14.49
N ILE A 160 19.22 5.10 14.28
CA ILE A 160 18.12 4.93 15.24
C ILE A 160 18.39 3.75 16.19
N LEU A 161 19.11 2.73 15.72
CA LEU A 161 19.55 1.59 16.53
C LEU A 161 20.99 1.87 16.95
N GLU A 162 21.26 1.92 18.25
CA GLU A 162 22.60 2.20 18.81
C GLU A 162 23.71 1.43 18.08
N SER A 163 24.85 2.10 17.88
CA SER A 163 25.96 1.64 17.03
C SER A 163 26.62 0.33 17.45
N ASP A 164 26.32 -0.16 18.66
CA ASP A 164 27.02 -1.26 19.33
C ASP A 164 26.19 -2.55 19.39
N ASN A 165 25.17 -2.68 18.53
CA ASN A 165 24.30 -3.86 18.46
C ASN A 165 24.82 -4.98 17.53
N THR A 166 26.14 -5.08 17.33
CA THR A 166 26.75 -6.15 16.53
C THR A 166 26.77 -7.50 17.26
N SER A 167 26.53 -7.50 18.58
CA SER A 167 26.51 -8.68 19.42
C SER A 167 25.17 -8.91 20.13
N PHE A 168 24.87 -10.17 20.43
CA PHE A 168 23.66 -10.59 21.15
C PHE A 168 23.96 -11.80 22.03
N MET A 169 23.53 -11.73 23.30
CA MET A 169 23.60 -12.84 24.23
C MET A 169 22.23 -13.52 24.35
N PHE A 170 22.18 -14.82 24.11
CA PHE A 170 21.03 -15.67 24.42
C PHE A 170 21.41 -16.64 25.53
N GLY A 171 20.53 -16.84 26.51
CA GLY A 171 20.77 -17.79 27.59
C GLY A 171 19.56 -18.66 27.90
N SER A 172 19.81 -19.86 28.39
CA SER A 172 18.80 -20.82 28.87
C SER A 172 19.33 -21.54 30.10
N THR A 173 18.43 -22.00 30.97
CA THR A 173 18.83 -22.77 32.16
C THR A 173 19.32 -24.17 31.76
N ILE A 174 20.37 -24.66 32.43
CA ILE A 174 20.90 -26.01 32.24
C ILE A 174 19.82 -27.06 32.57
N ASP A 175 18.99 -26.80 33.57
CA ASP A 175 17.81 -27.62 33.89
C ASP A 175 16.86 -27.82 32.71
N SER A 176 16.80 -26.86 31.78
CA SER A 176 16.02 -27.02 30.55
C SER A 176 16.66 -28.05 29.62
N PHE A 177 17.99 -28.08 29.50
CA PHE A 177 18.72 -29.09 28.72
C PHE A 177 18.64 -30.49 29.34
N ASN A 178 18.50 -30.58 30.66
CA ASN A 178 18.31 -31.85 31.38
C ASN A 178 16.92 -32.48 31.13
N LYS A 179 15.96 -31.73 30.58
CA LYS A 179 14.69 -32.31 30.12
C LYS A 179 14.91 -33.11 28.84
N SER A 180 14.44 -34.36 28.82
CA SER A 180 14.63 -35.29 27.71
C SER A 180 14.25 -34.65 26.36
N GLY A 181 15.23 -34.49 25.48
CA GLY A 181 15.03 -34.00 24.12
C GLY A 181 14.96 -32.48 23.95
N TYR A 182 15.26 -31.69 24.99
CA TYR A 182 15.37 -30.24 24.85
C TYR A 182 16.57 -29.86 23.96
N LYS A 183 16.34 -28.95 23.01
CA LYS A 183 17.38 -28.48 22.09
C LYS A 183 17.27 -26.99 21.79
N VAL A 184 18.41 -26.33 21.69
CA VAL A 184 18.50 -24.97 21.14
C VAL A 184 19.05 -25.09 19.73
N ILE A 185 18.32 -24.56 18.74
CA ILE A 185 18.73 -24.59 17.34
C ILE A 185 19.06 -23.18 16.91
N LEU A 186 20.32 -22.91 16.58
CA LEU A 186 20.74 -21.68 15.92
C LEU A 186 20.59 -21.85 14.41
N ARG A 187 19.59 -21.20 13.81
CA ARG A 187 19.27 -21.27 12.38
C ARG A 187 19.84 -20.10 11.62
N LEU A 188 20.87 -20.38 10.84
CA LEU A 188 21.55 -19.44 9.94
C LEU A 188 20.92 -19.51 8.54
N GLY A 189 21.33 -18.60 7.66
CA GLY A 189 20.88 -18.58 6.27
C GLY A 189 21.33 -19.80 5.46
N ASP A 190 22.45 -20.41 5.87
CA ASP A 190 23.14 -21.49 5.16
C ASP A 190 23.25 -22.80 5.95
N SER A 191 23.00 -22.77 7.26
CA SER A 191 23.17 -23.94 8.14
C SER A 191 22.40 -23.83 9.46
N ASP A 192 22.14 -24.97 10.10
CA ASP A 192 21.60 -25.03 11.47
C ASP A 192 22.68 -25.59 12.41
N ILE A 193 22.88 -24.95 13.56
CA ILE A 193 23.73 -25.44 14.65
C ILE A 193 22.81 -25.88 15.81
N VAL A 194 22.97 -27.11 16.29
CA VAL A 194 22.09 -27.69 17.30
C VAL A 194 22.85 -27.90 18.60
N PHE A 195 22.36 -27.27 19.66
CA PHE A 195 22.82 -27.45 21.04
C PHE A 195 21.83 -28.32 21.80
N THR A 196 22.34 -29.33 22.47
CA THR A 196 21.64 -30.38 23.21
C THR A 196 22.42 -30.67 24.49
N SER A 197 21.87 -31.49 25.38
CA SER A 197 22.56 -31.97 26.60
C SER A 197 23.99 -32.47 26.35
N ASP A 198 24.26 -33.04 25.18
CA ASP A 198 25.51 -33.76 24.90
C ASP A 198 26.64 -32.85 24.41
N ASN A 199 26.32 -31.61 24.05
CA ASN A 199 27.26 -30.70 23.38
C ASN A 199 27.14 -29.22 23.80
N TYR A 200 26.36 -28.88 24.84
CA TYR A 200 26.27 -27.49 25.30
C TYR A 200 27.53 -27.01 26.05
N ASP A 201 28.35 -27.94 26.57
CA ASP A 201 29.61 -27.71 27.29
C ASP A 201 30.87 -27.67 26.39
N LYS A 202 30.72 -27.81 25.06
CA LYS A 202 31.83 -27.86 24.09
C LYS A 202 31.91 -26.64 23.18
#